data_AF-A0A938E4P2-F1
#
_entry.id   AF-A0A938E4P2-F1
#
_cell.length_a   1.000
_cell.length_b   1.000
_cell.length_c   1.000
_cell.angle_alpha   90.00
_cell.angle_beta   90.00
_cell.angle_gamma   90.00
#
_symmetry.space_group_name_H-M   'P 1'
#
loop_
_entity.id
_entity.type
_entity.pdbx_description
1 polymer ?
#
loop_
_entity_poly.entity_id
_entity_poly.type
_entity_poly.pdbx_seq_one_letter_code
_entity_poly.pdbx_strand_id
1 'polypeptide(L)'
;MDVPAEREHERQQKQDEPIPFELPGGRLTRPLRLRRRPRRRPLLVSSIILSGRTLHWAAIAFFAIVAVVPYTGLYQPMTVLSGSMKPAFSAGDLVLVREKPTRDLQVGDVVVYRIPTGDRHVEAHRITRILDRHPFTFRSKGDANPVEDPWTAVVSTPTIAHVVTVVPYAGWLVSALRQPIPRLLLVYLLPLLMAAAALWAVWRARDDEPRHDVPSPSPPTKRRRINRSSTIRIAALTLAGLLASAAAATVTGSTSAAQTVSTSSCFYKPTVQSGSTTNAANGTTTVTISSVDPTKAFLLFNLRSNSNRPVASEVGGRIASATSLEFIRVTDEATPATITIQWYVIEYNCGVKVQRGTVAQSSTSTDVAITAVASTAQAFVTWSKTAASADTSWADNDPVLGDLTATNNVQFRVDTATSAHTIYWQVVEFTDSSMISVQRGTTSLASGTSSTTATLGSAVTTSRTFVLVGTRSFGNGTDIGSGLVRGRLTSSTQVTLDRSATSYAVDEIGWQAIELKDGSKVQSGSLNLASGTASGTASLTAVDASRATAFAAGQTGGGQNGGRTSYTADDILGVGTATLAVTSSTQLTVTRANTSAAADIPWFVVEWGRPTSTSDAR
;
A
#
# COMPACT_ATOMS: atom_id res chain seq x y z
N MET A 1 3.47 65.88 8.99
CA MET A 1 3.03 67.25 8.71
C MET A 1 3.92 68.14 9.55
N ASP A 2 4.94 68.74 8.95
CA ASP A 2 5.06 70.20 9.00
C ASP A 2 6.06 70.66 7.93
N VAL A 3 5.65 71.78 7.35
CA VAL A 3 6.06 72.52 6.15
C VAL A 3 6.55 73.89 6.67
N PRO A 4 7.38 74.71 5.99
CA PRO A 4 8.45 74.49 5.01
C PRO A 4 9.71 75.38 5.23
N ALA A 5 10.59 75.31 4.22
CA ALA A 5 11.77 76.11 3.80
C ALA A 5 11.76 77.64 4.08
N GLU A 6 12.90 78.36 4.09
CA GLU A 6 13.79 78.65 2.95
C GLU A 6 15.06 79.48 3.32
N ARG A 7 16.12 79.37 2.49
CA ARG A 7 17.18 80.38 2.14
C ARG A 7 18.20 80.80 3.23
N GLU A 8 19.51 81.07 3.01
CA GLU A 8 20.39 81.31 1.85
C GLU A 8 21.88 81.45 2.31
N HIS A 9 22.83 81.44 1.36
CA HIS A 9 24.24 81.94 1.39
C HIS A 9 25.31 81.23 2.26
N GLU A 10 26.34 80.53 1.73
CA GLU A 10 27.47 80.88 0.83
C GLU A 10 28.74 81.39 1.56
N ARG A 11 29.92 80.86 1.15
CA ARG A 11 31.33 81.23 1.44
C ARG A 11 31.97 80.55 2.66
N GLN A 12 33.25 80.14 2.70
CA GLN A 12 34.41 80.07 1.79
C GLN A 12 35.45 79.20 2.55
N GLN A 13 36.01 78.15 1.94
CA GLN A 13 37.40 78.08 1.47
C GLN A 13 38.52 78.22 2.53
N LYS A 14 39.19 77.08 2.78
CA LYS A 14 40.62 76.84 2.49
C LYS A 14 41.66 77.67 3.26
N GLN A 15 42.53 76.97 4.01
CA GLN A 15 43.98 77.17 3.91
C GLN A 15 44.78 76.06 4.63
N ASP A 16 45.51 75.30 3.83
CA ASP A 16 46.74 74.60 4.19
C ASP A 16 47.87 75.61 4.44
N GLU A 17 48.72 75.42 5.45
CA GLU A 17 50.16 75.16 5.25
C GLU A 17 50.93 74.96 6.59
N PRO A 18 52.03 74.18 6.59
CA PRO A 18 52.81 73.81 7.78
C PRO A 18 54.20 74.49 7.83
N ILE A 19 54.75 74.79 9.02
CA ILE A 19 56.19 75.06 9.20
C ILE A 19 56.69 74.54 10.58
N PRO A 20 57.87 73.88 10.65
CA PRO A 20 58.42 73.21 11.84
C PRO A 20 59.42 74.10 12.62
N PHE A 21 59.66 73.82 13.91
CA PHE A 21 60.88 74.29 14.58
C PHE A 21 61.26 73.50 15.85
N GLU A 22 62.56 73.51 16.13
CA GLU A 22 63.41 72.60 16.91
C GLU A 22 63.32 72.64 18.45
N LEU A 23 63.84 71.55 19.03
CA LEU A 23 64.19 71.30 20.44
C LEU A 23 65.23 72.31 20.99
N PRO A 24 65.38 72.42 22.33
CA PRO A 24 66.61 71.82 22.88
C PRO A 24 66.54 71.30 24.34
N GLY A 25 67.30 70.23 24.59
CA GLY A 25 68.26 70.20 25.69
C GLY A 25 67.84 69.68 27.07
N GLY A 26 68.44 68.54 27.48
CA GLY A 26 69.17 68.52 28.76
C GLY A 26 68.72 67.54 29.87
N ARG A 27 69.41 66.38 29.89
CA ARG A 27 69.93 65.62 31.05
C ARG A 27 69.00 64.86 32.03
N LEU A 28 69.19 63.53 31.95
CA LEU A 28 69.56 62.59 33.02
C LEU A 28 68.66 62.49 34.27
N THR A 29 67.82 61.44 34.33
CA THR A 29 67.63 60.67 35.58
C THR A 29 67.19 59.22 35.30
N ARG A 30 68.01 58.27 35.76
CA ARG A 30 67.74 56.90 36.26
C ARG A 30 66.98 55.88 35.37
N PRO A 31 67.51 54.66 35.20
CA PRO A 31 66.73 53.57 34.60
C PRO A 31 65.69 53.08 35.61
N LEU A 32 64.42 53.43 35.39
CA LEU A 32 63.31 52.73 36.04
C LEU A 32 63.28 51.30 35.49
N ARG A 33 63.68 50.34 36.33
CA ARG A 33 63.43 48.92 36.12
C ARG A 33 61.92 48.70 36.01
N LEU A 34 61.39 48.74 34.79
CA LEU A 34 60.09 48.19 34.47
C LEU A 34 60.18 46.66 34.60
N ARG A 35 59.79 46.21 35.79
CA ARG A 35 59.48 44.82 36.15
C ARG A 35 58.67 44.20 35.01
N ARG A 36 59.31 43.33 34.20
CA ARG A 36 58.61 42.50 33.21
C ARG A 36 57.54 41.70 33.96
N ARG A 37 56.28 42.10 33.84
CA ARG A 37 55.15 41.23 34.18
C ARG A 37 55.28 40.00 33.28
N PRO A 38 55.28 38.76 33.81
CA PRO A 38 55.20 37.59 32.95
C PRO A 38 53.88 37.69 32.19
N ARG A 39 53.95 37.67 30.85
CA ARG A 39 52.79 37.42 29.99
C ARG A 39 52.20 36.09 30.45
N ARG A 40 51.14 36.15 31.26
CA ARG A 40 50.28 35.00 31.54
C ARG A 40 49.69 34.61 30.18
N ARG A 41 50.30 33.63 29.52
CA ARG A 41 49.66 32.91 28.41
C ARG A 41 48.38 32.30 29.00
N PRO A 42 47.19 32.53 28.43
CA PRO A 42 45.96 31.97 28.98
C PRO A 42 46.00 30.45 28.76
N LEU A 43 46.25 29.69 29.83
CA LEU A 43 46.12 28.22 29.87
C LEU A 43 44.69 27.75 29.51
N LEU A 44 43.72 28.67 29.46
CA LEU A 44 42.31 28.43 29.14
C LEU A 44 42.05 28.02 27.67
N VAL A 45 42.88 28.44 26.71
CA VAL A 45 42.66 28.07 25.29
C VAL A 45 43.11 26.64 25.01
N SER A 46 44.16 26.15 25.68
CA SER A 46 44.61 24.75 25.55
C SER A 46 43.63 23.74 26.14
N SER A 47 42.87 24.10 27.18
CA SER A 47 41.86 23.22 27.78
C SER A 47 40.62 23.02 26.90
N ILE A 48 40.23 24.01 26.09
CA ILE A 48 39.06 23.94 25.20
C ILE A 48 39.36 23.12 23.92
N ILE A 49 40.60 23.17 23.43
CA ILE A 49 41.01 22.38 22.25
C ILE A 49 41.22 20.90 22.62
N LEU A 50 41.71 20.62 23.84
CA LEU A 50 41.88 19.25 24.32
C LEU A 50 40.54 18.56 24.61
N SER A 51 39.56 19.29 25.19
CA SER A 51 38.21 18.77 25.42
C SER A 51 37.44 18.51 24.12
N GLY A 52 37.65 19.34 23.10
CA GLY A 52 37.10 19.12 21.75
C GLY A 52 37.67 17.85 21.08
N ARG A 53 38.97 17.58 21.23
CA ARG A 53 39.61 16.37 20.69
C ARG A 53 39.17 15.11 21.43
N THR A 54 39.05 15.15 22.76
CA THR A 54 38.53 14.01 23.52
C THR A 54 37.08 13.71 23.16
N LEU A 55 36.24 14.74 22.97
CA LEU A 55 34.86 14.56 22.53
C LEU A 55 34.77 13.98 21.11
N HIS A 56 35.65 14.42 20.21
CA HIS A 56 35.72 13.89 18.84
C HIS A 56 36.13 12.41 18.82
N TRP A 57 37.15 12.02 19.57
CA TRP A 57 37.55 10.61 19.70
C TRP A 57 36.50 9.75 20.41
N ALA A 58 35.81 10.30 21.43
CA ALA A 58 34.71 9.61 22.09
C ALA A 58 33.52 9.38 21.13
N ALA A 59 33.19 10.37 20.29
CA ALA A 59 32.17 10.20 19.25
C ALA A 59 32.58 9.14 18.21
N ILE A 60 33.82 9.17 17.73
CA ILE A 60 34.35 8.15 16.81
C ILE A 60 34.27 6.76 17.44
N ALA A 61 34.69 6.61 18.70
CA ALA A 61 34.61 5.35 19.42
C ALA A 61 33.16 4.88 19.61
N PHE A 62 32.24 5.78 19.95
CA PHE A 62 30.81 5.48 20.06
C PHE A 62 30.23 4.97 18.75
N PHE A 63 30.47 5.67 17.64
CA PHE A 63 30.00 5.24 16.32
C PHE A 63 30.67 3.94 15.87
N ALA A 64 31.95 3.73 16.18
CA ALA A 64 32.64 2.47 15.90
C ALA A 64 32.04 1.30 16.68
N ILE A 65 31.70 1.48 17.96
CA ILE A 65 31.03 0.45 18.77
C ILE A 65 29.64 0.15 18.20
N VAL A 66 28.82 1.17 17.92
CA VAL A 66 27.49 0.99 17.33
C VAL A 66 27.56 0.31 15.95
N ALA A 67 28.60 0.61 15.16
CA ALA A 67 28.82 -0.01 13.86
C ALA A 67 29.28 -1.47 13.99
N VAL A 68 30.20 -1.78 14.91
CA VAL A 68 30.86 -3.10 14.99
C VAL A 68 30.04 -4.12 15.79
N VAL A 69 29.38 -3.72 16.88
CA VAL A 69 28.67 -4.64 17.78
C VAL A 69 27.63 -5.51 17.07
N PRO A 70 26.79 -4.99 16.14
CA PRO A 70 25.85 -5.82 15.38
C PRO A 70 26.53 -6.92 14.53
N TYR A 71 27.76 -6.71 14.05
CA TYR A 71 28.50 -7.70 13.24
C TYR A 71 29.15 -8.81 14.08
N THR A 72 29.20 -8.67 15.40
CA THR A 72 29.75 -9.72 16.28
C THR A 72 28.85 -10.95 16.38
N GLY A 73 27.59 -10.87 15.92
CA GLY A 73 26.60 -11.95 16.00
C GLY A 73 26.13 -12.26 17.43
N LEU A 74 26.66 -11.59 18.45
CA LEU A 74 26.35 -11.82 19.87
C LEU A 74 24.96 -11.35 20.30
N TYR A 75 24.44 -10.34 19.59
CA TYR A 75 23.12 -9.76 19.80
C TYR A 75 22.53 -9.36 18.45
N GLN A 76 21.25 -9.68 18.25
CA GLN A 76 20.52 -9.29 17.06
C GLN A 76 19.46 -8.24 17.45
N PRO A 77 19.58 -7.00 16.93
CA PRO A 77 18.56 -5.99 17.15
C PRO A 77 17.33 -6.27 16.30
N MET A 78 16.15 -6.29 16.91
CA MET A 78 14.86 -6.46 16.26
C MET A 78 13.91 -5.34 16.68
N THR A 79 13.17 -4.76 15.73
CA THR A 79 12.20 -3.69 16.01
C THR A 79 10.83 -4.27 16.34
N VAL A 80 10.21 -3.79 17.42
CA VAL A 80 8.88 -4.24 17.87
C VAL A 80 7.78 -3.53 17.08
N LEU A 81 6.85 -4.30 16.50
CA LEU A 81 5.76 -3.74 15.69
C LEU A 81 4.39 -3.71 16.39
N SER A 82 4.15 -4.51 17.43
CA SER A 82 2.87 -4.57 18.15
C SER A 82 3.02 -4.38 19.66
N GLY A 83 1.89 -4.22 20.35
CA GLY A 83 1.81 -4.10 21.80
C GLY A 83 1.43 -5.40 22.54
N SER A 84 1.57 -6.59 21.93
CA SER A 84 1.17 -7.87 22.54
C SER A 84 1.95 -8.19 23.82
N MET A 85 3.12 -7.58 23.99
CA MET A 85 4.01 -7.76 25.14
C MET A 85 3.93 -6.61 26.14
N LYS A 86 2.89 -5.78 26.12
CA LYS A 86 2.69 -4.76 27.18
C LYS A 86 2.38 -5.45 28.53
N PRO A 87 2.97 -5.01 29.65
CA PRO A 87 3.82 -3.81 29.82
C PRO A 87 5.34 -4.04 29.60
N ALA A 88 5.79 -5.26 29.30
CA ALA A 88 7.22 -5.58 29.18
C ALA A 88 7.92 -4.78 28.07
N PHE A 89 7.29 -4.64 26.90
CA PHE A 89 7.73 -3.74 25.83
C PHE A 89 6.59 -3.37 24.88
N SER A 90 6.77 -2.28 24.13
CA SER A 90 5.74 -1.68 23.26
C SER A 90 6.20 -1.56 21.81
N ALA A 91 5.23 -1.40 20.90
CA ALA A 91 5.49 -1.07 19.51
C ALA A 91 6.37 0.18 19.40
N GLY A 92 7.41 0.10 18.58
CA GLY A 92 8.43 1.14 18.41
C GLY A 92 9.66 1.00 19.30
N ASP A 93 9.69 0.01 20.20
CA ASP A 93 10.90 -0.35 20.94
C ASP A 93 11.86 -1.18 20.08
N LEU A 94 13.13 -1.24 20.50
CA LEU A 94 14.14 -2.13 19.93
C LEU A 94 14.48 -3.21 20.95
N VAL A 95 14.26 -4.48 20.60
CA VAL A 95 14.69 -5.60 21.44
C VAL A 95 16.01 -6.16 20.93
N LEU A 96 16.92 -6.47 21.86
CA LEU A 96 18.13 -7.22 21.55
C LEU A 96 17.91 -8.67 21.92
N VAL A 97 18.02 -9.54 20.92
CA VAL A 97 17.88 -10.98 21.12
C VAL A 97 19.22 -11.70 21.00
N ARG A 98 19.32 -12.85 21.66
CA ARG A 98 20.45 -13.76 21.58
C ARG A 98 19.95 -15.19 21.52
N GLU A 99 20.65 -16.04 20.77
CA GLU A 99 20.42 -17.49 20.78
C GLU A 99 20.69 -18.07 22.19
N LYS A 100 19.67 -18.69 22.78
CA LYS A 100 19.74 -19.38 24.07
C LYS A 100 19.49 -20.88 23.83
N PRO A 101 20.29 -21.80 24.41
CA PRO A 101 20.05 -23.24 24.27
C PRO A 101 18.67 -23.63 24.81
N THR A 102 17.95 -24.50 24.10
CA THR A 102 16.59 -24.92 24.48
C THR A 102 16.54 -25.62 25.85
N ARG A 103 17.63 -26.29 26.24
CA ARG A 103 17.80 -26.89 27.58
C ARG A 103 17.79 -25.86 28.72
N ASP A 104 18.23 -24.63 28.44
CA ASP A 104 18.38 -23.56 29.44
C ASP A 104 17.15 -22.64 29.49
N LEU A 105 16.15 -22.90 28.64
CA LEU A 105 14.89 -22.17 28.66
C LEU A 105 14.00 -22.61 29.82
N GLN A 106 13.33 -21.62 30.40
CA GLN A 106 12.43 -21.75 31.53
C GLN A 106 11.08 -21.09 31.24
N VAL A 107 10.05 -21.52 31.97
CA VAL A 107 8.77 -20.83 32.00
C VAL A 107 9.00 -19.38 32.46
N GLY A 108 8.45 -18.43 31.71
CA GLY A 108 8.66 -16.99 31.94
C GLY A 108 9.67 -16.34 31.00
N ASP A 109 10.50 -17.11 30.28
CA ASP A 109 11.41 -16.57 29.26
C ASP A 109 10.61 -16.00 28.08
N VAL A 110 11.07 -14.87 27.52
CA VAL A 110 10.48 -14.27 26.30
C VAL A 110 11.30 -14.72 25.10
N VAL A 111 10.70 -15.53 24.26
CA VAL A 111 11.36 -16.12 23.10
C VAL A 111 10.82 -15.54 21.81
N VAL A 112 11.71 -15.42 20.85
CA VAL A 112 11.43 -14.99 19.49
C VAL A 112 11.49 -16.20 18.59
N TYR A 113 10.36 -16.56 18.00
CA TYR A 113 10.24 -17.79 17.23
C TYR A 113 9.27 -17.61 16.07
N ARG A 114 9.33 -18.54 15.11
CA ARG A 114 8.38 -18.60 14.00
C ARG A 114 7.20 -19.44 14.41
N ILE A 115 6.01 -18.89 14.27
CA ILE A 115 4.79 -19.63 14.62
C ILE A 115 4.66 -20.90 13.76
N PRO A 116 4.17 -22.01 14.32
CA PRO A 116 4.02 -23.28 13.62
C PRO A 116 2.80 -23.31 12.68
N THR A 117 2.03 -22.22 12.60
CA THR A 117 0.78 -22.12 11.83
C THR A 117 0.79 -20.91 10.89
N GLY A 118 0.03 -20.95 9.79
CA GLY A 118 -0.15 -19.78 8.90
C GLY A 118 1.11 -19.40 8.11
N ASP A 119 1.44 -18.10 8.11
CA ASP A 119 2.54 -17.48 7.35
C ASP A 119 3.92 -17.62 8.01
N ARG A 120 4.01 -18.31 9.16
CA ARG A 120 5.25 -18.57 9.91
C ARG A 120 6.04 -17.28 10.21
N HIS A 121 5.32 -16.18 10.45
CA HIS A 121 5.93 -14.92 10.87
C HIS A 121 6.65 -15.09 12.21
N VAL A 122 7.59 -14.18 12.46
CA VAL A 122 8.38 -14.15 13.68
C VAL A 122 7.62 -13.34 14.71
N GLU A 123 7.36 -13.92 15.88
CA GLU A 123 6.74 -13.26 17.02
C GLU A 123 7.59 -13.38 18.28
N ALA A 124 7.31 -12.55 19.28
CA ALA A 124 7.98 -12.57 20.57
C ALA A 124 6.94 -12.75 21.67
N HIS A 125 6.89 -13.91 22.32
CA HIS A 125 5.94 -14.21 23.39
C HIS A 125 6.62 -14.88 24.58
N ARG A 126 5.97 -14.81 25.75
CA ARG A 126 6.45 -15.40 26.99
C ARG A 126 6.06 -16.87 27.06
N ILE A 127 7.01 -17.75 27.38
CA ILE A 127 6.73 -19.16 27.62
C ILE A 127 5.85 -19.28 28.87
N THR A 128 4.64 -19.81 28.71
CA THR A 128 3.73 -20.08 29.84
C THR A 128 3.86 -21.51 30.34
N ARG A 129 4.18 -22.45 29.44
CA ARG A 129 4.33 -23.87 29.79
C ARG A 129 5.31 -24.57 28.86
N ILE A 130 6.22 -25.37 29.42
CA ILE A 130 7.07 -26.30 28.65
C ILE A 130 6.37 -27.66 28.66
N LEU A 131 6.15 -28.25 27.49
CA LEU A 131 5.44 -29.52 27.32
C LEU A 131 6.43 -30.69 27.19
N ASP A 132 7.47 -30.52 26.38
CA ASP A 132 8.54 -31.49 26.16
C ASP A 132 9.87 -30.77 25.95
N ARG A 133 10.99 -31.42 26.26
CA ARG A 133 12.34 -30.92 25.99
C ARG A 133 12.98 -31.56 24.75
N HIS A 134 12.48 -32.70 24.27
CA HIS A 134 13.03 -33.41 23.10
C HIS A 134 11.93 -34.07 22.24
N PRO A 135 11.42 -33.39 21.18
CA PRO A 135 11.77 -32.04 20.74
C PRO A 135 11.30 -30.96 21.73
N PHE A 136 11.96 -29.80 21.76
CA PHE A 136 11.56 -28.73 22.67
C PHE A 136 10.20 -28.17 22.24
N THR A 137 9.19 -28.35 23.08
CA THR A 137 7.82 -27.91 22.81
C THR A 137 7.27 -27.08 23.96
N PHE A 138 6.57 -25.99 23.63
CA PHE A 138 6.06 -25.06 24.63
C PHE A 138 4.75 -24.39 24.19
N ARG A 139 4.01 -23.89 25.18
CA ARG A 139 2.94 -22.90 25.02
C ARG A 139 3.50 -21.54 25.39
N SER A 140 3.08 -20.54 24.64
CA SER A 140 3.44 -19.15 24.84
C SER A 140 2.21 -18.26 24.86
N LYS A 141 2.42 -17.04 25.33
CA LYS A 141 1.39 -16.03 25.41
C LYS A 141 2.03 -14.64 25.37
N GLY A 142 1.43 -13.71 24.64
CA GLY A 142 1.74 -12.29 24.77
C GLY A 142 1.30 -11.75 26.13
N ASP A 143 2.14 -10.99 26.82
CA ASP A 143 1.84 -10.45 28.17
C ASP A 143 0.51 -9.65 28.23
N ALA A 144 0.13 -8.98 27.15
CA ALA A 144 -1.10 -8.21 27.02
C ALA A 144 -2.30 -9.03 26.50
N ASN A 145 -2.06 -10.26 26.02
CA ASN A 145 -3.12 -11.09 25.45
C ASN A 145 -3.96 -11.69 26.59
N PRO A 146 -5.29 -11.87 26.43
CA PRO A 146 -6.12 -12.49 27.46
C PRO A 146 -5.94 -14.02 27.52
N VAL A 147 -5.70 -14.66 26.37
CA VAL A 147 -5.63 -16.13 26.22
C VAL A 147 -4.24 -16.54 25.71
N GLU A 148 -3.82 -17.78 25.99
CA GLU A 148 -2.61 -18.37 25.41
C GLU A 148 -2.70 -18.51 23.90
N ASP A 149 -1.54 -18.61 23.25
CA ASP A 149 -1.46 -18.83 21.81
C ASP A 149 -2.13 -20.17 21.45
N PRO A 150 -2.98 -20.21 20.41
CA PRO A 150 -3.80 -21.40 20.13
C PRO A 150 -2.98 -22.61 19.64
N TRP A 151 -1.70 -22.43 19.31
CA TRP A 151 -0.79 -23.47 18.84
C TRP A 151 0.22 -23.93 19.90
N THR A 152 0.84 -25.09 19.64
CA THR A 152 2.01 -25.57 20.38
C THR A 152 3.26 -25.32 19.55
N ALA A 153 4.19 -24.52 20.07
CA ALA A 153 5.45 -24.24 19.40
C ALA A 153 6.38 -25.45 19.49
N VAL A 154 6.95 -25.88 18.36
CA VAL A 154 7.92 -26.98 18.28
C VAL A 154 9.22 -26.43 17.72
N VAL A 155 10.30 -26.56 18.48
CA VAL A 155 11.63 -26.06 18.11
C VAL A 155 12.54 -27.25 17.85
N SER A 156 12.88 -27.46 16.57
CA SER A 156 13.79 -28.52 16.12
C SER A 156 15.27 -28.10 16.21
N THR A 157 15.57 -26.84 16.50
CA THR A 157 16.93 -26.30 16.63
C THR A 157 17.44 -26.41 18.07
N PRO A 158 18.76 -26.57 18.29
CA PRO A 158 19.34 -26.65 19.63
C PRO A 158 19.29 -25.32 20.40
N THR A 159 19.07 -24.22 19.69
CA THR A 159 18.93 -22.87 20.25
C THR A 159 17.69 -22.18 19.69
N ILE A 160 17.22 -21.17 20.42
CA ILE A 160 16.15 -20.27 20.00
C ILE A 160 16.47 -18.85 20.48
N ALA A 161 16.06 -17.86 19.70
CA ALA A 161 16.27 -16.47 20.05
C ALA A 161 15.47 -16.10 21.31
N HIS A 162 16.15 -15.48 22.26
CA HIS A 162 15.61 -15.04 23.55
C HIS A 162 15.85 -13.54 23.72
N VAL A 163 14.84 -12.80 24.19
CA VAL A 163 14.94 -11.36 24.44
C VAL A 163 15.81 -11.10 25.67
N VAL A 164 16.92 -10.39 25.49
CA VAL A 164 17.86 -10.08 26.57
C VAL A 164 17.59 -8.70 27.16
N THR A 165 17.35 -7.70 26.31
CA THR A 165 17.08 -6.32 26.75
C THR A 165 16.20 -5.58 25.76
N VAL A 166 15.51 -4.57 26.27
CA VAL A 166 14.64 -3.66 25.50
C VAL A 166 15.26 -2.26 25.56
N VAL A 167 15.33 -1.58 24.43
CA VAL A 167 15.70 -0.17 24.33
C VAL A 167 14.45 0.61 23.90
N PRO A 168 13.78 1.32 24.82
CA PRO A 168 12.55 2.04 24.51
C PRO A 168 12.75 3.06 23.40
N TYR A 169 11.75 3.18 22.52
CA TYR A 169 11.70 4.14 21.39
C TYR A 169 12.81 4.03 20.33
N ALA A 170 13.85 3.22 20.54
CA ALA A 170 14.96 3.08 19.59
C ALA A 170 14.53 2.44 18.27
N GLY A 171 13.42 1.69 18.24
CA GLY A 171 12.84 1.15 17.01
C GLY A 171 12.33 2.26 16.07
N TRP A 172 11.82 3.38 16.61
CA TRP A 172 11.44 4.55 15.82
C TRP A 172 12.66 5.21 15.17
N LEU A 173 13.76 5.36 15.92
CA LEU A 173 15.01 5.91 15.39
C LEU A 173 15.59 5.01 14.27
N VAL A 174 15.64 3.69 14.50
CA VAL A 174 16.09 2.73 13.49
C VAL A 174 15.21 2.78 12.24
N SER A 175 13.89 2.90 12.41
CA SER A 175 12.95 2.99 11.29
C SER A 175 13.10 4.32 10.53
N ALA A 176 13.32 5.44 11.22
CA ALA A 176 13.56 6.74 10.60
C ALA A 176 14.88 6.77 9.82
N LEU A 177 15.95 6.17 10.35
CA LEU A 177 17.25 6.07 9.67
C LEU A 177 17.24 5.12 8.47
N ARG A 178 16.27 4.21 8.38
CA ARG A 178 16.07 3.32 7.21
C ARG A 178 15.37 4.01 6.04
N GLN A 179 14.74 5.16 6.24
CA GLN A 179 14.08 5.91 5.17
C GLN A 179 15.13 6.38 4.13
N PRO A 180 14.81 6.34 2.82
CA PRO A 180 15.78 6.58 1.75
C PRO A 180 16.43 7.98 1.84
N ILE A 181 15.65 9.00 2.20
CA ILE A 181 16.12 10.39 2.29
C ILE A 181 17.06 10.59 3.50
N PRO A 182 16.67 10.30 4.76
CA PRO A 182 17.58 10.38 5.91
C PRO A 182 18.85 9.55 5.75
N ARG A 183 18.72 8.34 5.17
CA ARG A 183 19.87 7.47 4.91
C ARG A 183 20.85 8.11 3.92
N LEU A 184 20.34 8.68 2.82
CA LEU A 184 21.16 9.36 1.82
C LEU A 184 21.85 10.61 2.41
N LEU A 185 21.15 11.38 3.24
CA LEU A 185 21.76 12.51 3.95
C LEU A 185 22.86 12.06 4.92
N LEU A 186 22.63 11.01 5.71
CA LEU A 186 23.63 10.51 6.67
C LEU A 186 24.87 9.94 5.97
N VAL A 187 24.69 9.21 4.87
CA VAL A 187 25.79 8.53 4.15
C VAL A 187 26.59 9.50 3.28
N TYR A 188 25.96 10.51 2.69
CA TYR A 188 26.64 11.39 1.72
C TYR A 188 26.86 12.82 2.24
N LEU A 189 25.85 13.44 2.84
CA LEU A 189 25.94 14.85 3.27
C LEU A 189 26.83 15.00 4.50
N LEU A 190 26.71 14.12 5.50
CA LEU A 190 27.49 14.24 6.73
C LEU A 190 29.01 14.09 6.49
N PRO A 191 29.51 13.08 5.73
CA PRO A 191 30.93 13.00 5.39
C PRO A 191 31.41 14.15 4.51
N LEU A 192 30.56 14.62 3.58
CA LEU A 192 30.87 15.78 2.73
C LEU A 192 31.06 17.05 3.57
N LEU A 193 30.19 17.30 4.54
CA LEU A 193 30.30 18.42 5.47
C LEU A 193 31.54 18.30 6.37
N MET A 194 31.84 17.09 6.85
CA MET A 194 33.07 16.85 7.62
C MET A 194 34.33 17.07 6.79
N ALA A 195 34.35 16.63 5.53
CA ALA A 195 35.46 16.86 4.61
C ALA A 195 35.60 18.35 4.27
N ALA A 196 34.49 19.05 4.05
CA ALA A 196 34.47 20.50 3.80
C ALA A 196 34.99 21.29 5.01
N ALA A 197 34.56 20.92 6.23
CA ALA A 197 35.05 21.53 7.46
C ALA A 197 36.56 21.30 7.67
N ALA A 198 37.05 20.09 7.36
CA ALA A 198 38.49 19.78 7.42
C ALA A 198 39.29 20.59 6.38
N LEU A 199 38.79 20.70 5.15
CA LEU A 199 39.41 21.52 4.09
C LEU A 199 39.43 23.01 4.43
N TRP A 200 38.32 23.51 4.99
CA TRP A 200 38.22 24.90 5.44
C TRP A 200 39.20 25.23 6.57
N ALA A 201 39.36 24.32 7.53
CA ALA A 201 40.35 24.47 8.61
C ALA A 201 41.80 24.51 8.07
N VAL A 202 42.10 23.79 7.00
CA VAL A 202 43.41 23.83 6.32
C VAL A 202 43.62 25.13 5.56
N TRP A 203 42.58 25.66 4.91
CA TRP A 203 42.67 26.88 4.11
C TRP A 203 42.80 28.15 4.97
N ARG A 204 42.09 28.25 6.10
CA ARG A 204 42.29 29.37 7.04
C ARG A 204 43.66 29.41 7.70
N ALA A 205 44.40 28.30 7.71
CA ALA A 205 45.76 28.26 8.22
C ALA A 205 46.82 28.85 7.25
N ARG A 206 46.41 29.38 6.09
CA ARG A 206 47.30 30.03 5.11
C ARG A 206 47.49 31.54 5.29
N ASP A 207 46.65 32.21 6.08
CA ASP A 207 46.65 33.68 6.16
C ASP A 207 47.52 34.25 7.30
N ASP A 208 48.06 33.40 8.19
CA ASP A 208 48.93 33.81 9.29
C ASP A 208 50.40 33.44 9.03
N GLU A 209 51.06 34.07 8.05
CA GLU A 209 52.51 34.28 8.15
C GLU A 209 52.79 35.74 8.57
N PRO A 210 53.40 35.98 9.75
CA PRO A 210 53.83 37.32 10.11
C PRO A 210 55.01 37.72 9.22
N ARG A 211 54.88 38.85 8.51
CA ARG A 211 55.99 39.53 7.84
C ARG A 211 57.12 39.75 8.83
N HIS A 212 58.24 39.06 8.63
CA HIS A 212 59.46 39.30 9.39
C HIS A 212 60.35 40.30 8.67
N ASP A 213 60.65 41.39 9.36
CA ASP A 213 61.64 42.40 9.00
C ASP A 213 63.04 41.79 8.76
N VAL A 214 63.75 42.42 7.82
CA VAL A 214 65.09 42.08 7.32
C VAL A 214 66.18 42.21 8.39
N PRO A 215 67.16 41.29 8.43
CA PRO A 215 68.51 41.64 8.90
C PRO A 215 69.60 41.42 7.84
N SER A 216 70.62 42.30 7.92
CA SER A 216 71.86 42.36 7.13
C SER A 216 72.79 41.12 7.23
N PRO A 217 73.80 40.98 6.34
CA PRO A 217 74.43 39.69 6.05
C PRO A 217 75.71 39.41 6.86
N SER A 218 75.93 38.13 7.20
CA SER A 218 77.26 37.55 7.50
C SER A 218 77.22 36.00 7.32
N PRO A 219 78.37 35.32 7.08
CA PRO A 219 78.42 34.21 6.13
C PRO A 219 78.66 32.83 6.82
N PRO A 220 78.91 31.72 6.11
CA PRO A 220 78.04 30.54 6.11
C PRO A 220 78.56 29.39 6.99
N THR A 221 77.69 28.65 7.67
CA THR A 221 78.03 27.27 8.10
C THR A 221 76.84 26.31 8.03
N LYS A 222 77.09 25.20 7.36
CA LYS A 222 76.18 24.09 7.08
C LYS A 222 75.61 23.49 8.37
N ARG A 223 74.29 23.45 8.49
CA ARG A 223 73.57 22.30 9.08
C ARG A 223 72.26 22.08 8.34
N ARG A 224 72.22 20.95 7.61
CA ARG A 224 71.09 20.41 6.88
C ARG A 224 69.94 20.16 7.85
N ARG A 225 68.95 21.06 7.91
CA ARG A 225 67.68 20.84 8.61
C ARG A 225 66.59 20.71 7.55
N ILE A 226 66.24 19.46 7.24
CA ILE A 226 65.10 19.14 6.38
C ILE A 226 63.85 19.64 7.12
N ASN A 227 63.19 20.65 6.55
CA ASN A 227 61.97 21.22 7.10
C ASN A 227 60.85 20.17 7.06
N ARG A 228 60.36 19.76 8.24
CA ARG A 228 59.29 18.77 8.45
C ARG A 228 57.87 19.31 8.16
N SER A 229 57.73 20.47 7.51
CA SER A 229 56.43 21.08 7.21
C SER A 229 55.77 20.52 5.94
N SER A 230 56.50 19.80 5.10
CA SER A 230 55.98 19.25 3.85
C SER A 230 55.41 17.82 3.98
N THR A 231 55.87 17.04 4.97
CA THR A 231 55.45 15.64 5.17
C THR A 231 54.08 15.50 5.84
N ILE A 232 53.61 16.49 6.59
CA ILE A 232 52.28 16.46 7.22
C ILE A 232 51.17 16.74 6.19
N ARG A 233 51.47 17.50 5.12
CA ARG A 233 50.47 17.89 4.11
C ARG A 233 50.13 16.76 3.12
N ILE A 234 51.09 15.88 2.83
CA ILE A 234 50.86 14.72 1.95
C ILE A 234 50.13 13.61 2.70
N ALA A 235 50.42 13.41 3.99
CA ALA A 235 49.73 12.41 4.83
C ALA A 235 48.23 12.72 5.04
N ALA A 236 47.85 14.00 5.10
CA ALA A 236 46.46 14.41 5.26
C ALA A 236 45.60 14.19 3.98
N LEU A 237 46.19 14.37 2.78
CA LEU A 237 45.49 14.09 1.53
C LEU A 237 45.33 12.58 1.28
N THR A 238 46.30 11.76 1.68
CA THR A 238 46.19 10.29 1.56
C THR A 238 45.17 9.68 2.51
N LEU A 239 44.94 10.26 3.70
CA LEU A 239 43.94 9.77 4.66
C LEU A 239 42.50 10.14 4.25
N ALA A 240 42.30 11.31 3.64
CA ALA A 240 40.99 11.69 3.08
C ALA A 240 40.60 10.82 1.86
N GLY A 241 41.57 10.44 1.02
CA GLY A 241 41.36 9.51 -0.09
C GLY A 241 41.03 8.07 0.35
N LEU A 242 41.61 7.59 1.45
CA LEU A 242 41.31 6.25 1.99
C LEU A 242 39.93 6.17 2.66
N LEU A 243 39.47 7.25 3.29
CA LEU A 243 38.12 7.30 3.89
C LEU A 243 37.01 7.39 2.84
N ALA A 244 37.26 8.05 1.70
CA ALA A 244 36.32 8.09 0.58
C ALA A 244 36.21 6.74 -0.17
N SER A 245 37.30 5.96 -0.22
CA SER A 245 37.30 4.64 -0.86
C SER A 245 36.78 3.52 0.06
N ALA A 246 36.90 3.67 1.39
CA ALA A 246 36.24 2.77 2.34
C ALA A 246 34.70 2.89 2.30
N ALA A 247 34.16 4.08 2.02
CA ALA A 247 32.72 4.30 1.89
C ALA A 247 32.11 3.61 0.65
N ALA A 248 32.90 3.42 -0.42
CA ALA A 248 32.47 2.70 -1.61
C ALA A 248 32.59 1.17 -1.47
N ALA A 249 33.52 0.68 -0.63
CA ALA A 249 33.84 -0.75 -0.52
C ALA A 249 33.01 -1.53 0.52
N THR A 250 32.19 -0.87 1.36
CA THR A 250 31.29 -1.56 2.32
C THR A 250 29.86 -1.75 1.81
N VAL A 251 29.57 -1.45 0.53
CA VAL A 251 28.21 -1.56 -0.03
C VAL A 251 27.91 -2.95 -0.62
N THR A 252 28.87 -3.87 -0.66
CA THR A 252 28.64 -5.27 -1.10
C THR A 252 28.73 -6.30 0.03
N GLY A 253 28.93 -5.87 1.28
CA GLY A 253 28.84 -6.75 2.45
C GLY A 253 27.41 -6.79 2.97
N SER A 254 26.74 -7.91 2.78
CA SER A 254 25.48 -8.30 3.42
C SER A 254 25.38 -7.77 4.86
N THR A 255 24.69 -6.64 5.03
CA THR A 255 24.22 -6.26 6.36
C THR A 255 23.28 -7.38 6.78
N SER A 256 23.61 -8.01 7.91
CA SER A 256 22.71 -8.91 8.61
C SER A 256 21.41 -8.12 8.78
N ALA A 257 20.42 -8.43 7.93
CA ALA A 257 19.14 -7.75 7.96
C ALA A 257 18.63 -7.92 9.38
N ALA A 258 18.57 -6.83 10.14
CA ALA A 258 17.90 -6.83 11.44
C ALA A 258 16.47 -7.29 11.14
N GLN A 259 16.21 -8.55 11.47
CA GLN A 259 14.98 -9.24 11.13
C GLN A 259 13.86 -8.49 11.82
N THR A 260 12.89 -8.06 11.03
CA THR A 260 11.68 -7.47 11.57
C THR A 260 10.86 -8.60 12.17
N VAL A 261 10.63 -8.56 13.49
CA VAL A 261 9.65 -9.42 14.14
C VAL A 261 8.29 -8.88 13.75
N SER A 262 7.73 -9.45 12.69
CA SER A 262 6.43 -9.05 12.15
C SER A 262 5.33 -9.68 12.99
N THR A 263 4.85 -8.97 14.01
CA THR A 263 3.60 -9.33 14.72
C THR A 263 2.37 -8.71 14.03
N SER A 264 2.40 -8.53 12.72
CA SER A 264 1.21 -8.13 11.96
C SER A 264 1.08 -9.01 10.73
N SER A 265 0.95 -10.32 10.91
CA SER A 265 0.16 -11.06 9.95
C SER A 265 -1.29 -10.65 10.21
N CYS A 266 -1.82 -9.78 9.35
CA CYS A 266 -3.26 -9.72 9.19
C CYS A 266 -3.75 -11.16 9.00
N PHE A 267 -4.47 -11.74 9.96
CA PHE A 267 -5.17 -12.98 9.69
C PHE A 267 -6.40 -12.59 8.88
N TYR A 268 -6.27 -12.62 7.56
CA TYR A 268 -7.34 -12.29 6.62
C TYR A 268 -8.55 -13.19 6.93
N LYS A 269 -9.50 -12.66 7.71
CA LYS A 269 -10.72 -13.35 8.12
C LYS A 269 -11.87 -12.63 7.46
N PRO A 270 -12.17 -12.97 6.19
CA PRO A 270 -13.33 -12.40 5.54
C PRO A 270 -14.60 -12.92 6.21
N THR A 271 -15.58 -12.03 6.34
CA THR A 271 -16.94 -12.37 6.75
C THR A 271 -17.91 -11.95 5.65
N VAL A 272 -18.95 -12.75 5.43
CA VAL A 272 -20.00 -12.42 4.47
C VAL A 272 -21.32 -12.23 5.19
N GLN A 273 -22.00 -11.15 4.87
CA GLN A 273 -23.42 -10.98 5.13
C GLN A 273 -24.17 -11.07 3.81
N SER A 274 -25.35 -11.70 3.81
CA SER A 274 -26.15 -11.84 2.59
C SER A 274 -27.64 -11.74 2.89
N GLY A 275 -28.41 -11.34 1.88
CA GLY A 275 -29.86 -11.33 1.99
C GLY A 275 -30.52 -10.98 0.66
N SER A 276 -31.84 -10.86 0.72
CA SER A 276 -32.67 -10.45 -0.41
C SER A 276 -33.51 -9.25 -0.02
N THR A 277 -33.75 -8.35 -0.97
CA THR A 277 -34.66 -7.21 -0.82
C THR A 277 -35.38 -6.94 -2.14
N THR A 278 -36.37 -6.06 -2.11
CA THR A 278 -37.12 -5.64 -3.28
C THR A 278 -37.10 -4.13 -3.45
N ASN A 279 -37.09 -3.70 -4.70
CA ASN A 279 -37.23 -2.31 -5.07
C ASN A 279 -38.49 -2.17 -5.95
N ALA A 280 -39.57 -1.69 -5.32
CA ALA A 280 -40.92 -1.68 -5.90
C ALA A 280 -41.41 -0.28 -6.29
N ALA A 281 -40.61 0.77 -6.08
CA ALA A 281 -40.97 2.16 -6.34
C ALA A 281 -39.75 3.01 -6.67
N ASN A 282 -39.98 4.21 -7.21
CA ASN A 282 -38.93 5.21 -7.35
C ASN A 282 -38.33 5.60 -5.99
N GLY A 283 -37.01 5.76 -5.91
CA GLY A 283 -36.30 6.19 -4.71
C GLY A 283 -35.32 5.15 -4.16
N THR A 284 -35.07 5.24 -2.85
CA THR A 284 -34.02 4.46 -2.17
C THR A 284 -34.63 3.40 -1.26
N THR A 285 -34.31 2.14 -1.51
CA THR A 285 -34.57 1.04 -0.57
C THR A 285 -33.34 0.89 0.34
N THR A 286 -33.54 1.06 1.65
CA THR A 286 -32.48 0.86 2.65
C THR A 286 -32.57 -0.54 3.27
N VAL A 287 -31.46 -1.25 3.35
CA VAL A 287 -31.34 -2.54 4.04
C VAL A 287 -30.42 -2.39 5.23
N THR A 288 -30.88 -2.83 6.41
CA THR A 288 -30.04 -2.85 7.62
C THR A 288 -29.15 -4.08 7.60
N ILE A 289 -27.86 -3.89 7.90
CA ILE A 289 -26.86 -4.95 8.01
C ILE A 289 -26.17 -4.87 9.38
N SER A 290 -25.50 -5.95 9.78
CA SER A 290 -24.58 -5.90 10.93
C SER A 290 -23.42 -4.95 10.60
N SER A 291 -22.89 -4.27 11.62
CA SER A 291 -21.83 -3.27 11.41
C SER A 291 -20.64 -3.86 10.67
N VAL A 292 -20.18 -3.14 9.65
CA VAL A 292 -18.94 -3.41 8.89
C VAL A 292 -18.05 -2.16 8.87
N ASP A 293 -16.75 -2.32 8.64
CA ASP A 293 -15.83 -1.23 8.29
C ASP A 293 -15.95 -0.90 6.79
N PRO A 294 -16.55 0.24 6.40
CA PRO A 294 -16.73 0.56 4.99
C PRO A 294 -15.41 0.75 4.25
N THR A 295 -14.27 0.92 4.92
CA THR A 295 -12.96 1.03 4.22
C THR A 295 -12.40 -0.33 3.82
N LYS A 296 -12.99 -1.43 4.30
CA LYS A 296 -12.55 -2.82 4.06
C LYS A 296 -13.67 -3.76 3.63
N ALA A 297 -14.91 -3.24 3.58
CA ALA A 297 -16.07 -3.96 3.10
C ALA A 297 -16.44 -3.54 1.67
N PHE A 298 -16.92 -4.47 0.85
CA PHE A 298 -17.45 -4.18 -0.48
C PHE A 298 -18.76 -4.93 -0.74
N LEU A 299 -19.60 -4.34 -1.58
CA LEU A 299 -20.91 -4.89 -1.95
C LEU A 299 -20.81 -5.59 -3.30
N LEU A 300 -21.31 -6.82 -3.37
CA LEU A 300 -21.70 -7.49 -4.61
C LEU A 300 -23.21 -7.71 -4.56
N PHE A 301 -23.88 -7.53 -5.69
CA PHE A 301 -25.30 -7.85 -5.77
C PHE A 301 -25.68 -8.25 -7.18
N ASN A 302 -26.80 -8.93 -7.28
CA ASN A 302 -27.43 -9.29 -8.54
C ASN A 302 -28.93 -9.07 -8.42
N LEU A 303 -29.54 -8.69 -9.53
CA LEU A 303 -30.96 -8.43 -9.59
C LEU A 303 -31.62 -9.18 -10.74
N ARG A 304 -32.94 -9.29 -10.63
CA ARG A 304 -33.82 -9.71 -11.71
C ARG A 304 -34.95 -8.70 -11.87
N SER A 305 -35.25 -8.35 -13.11
CA SER A 305 -36.35 -7.47 -13.51
C SER A 305 -37.10 -8.08 -14.70
N ASN A 306 -38.27 -7.55 -15.01
CA ASN A 306 -39.06 -7.97 -16.16
C ASN A 306 -39.66 -6.75 -16.87
N SER A 307 -38.79 -5.85 -17.33
CA SER A 307 -39.18 -4.67 -18.09
C SER A 307 -38.28 -4.50 -19.30
N ASN A 308 -38.85 -3.93 -20.37
CA ASN A 308 -38.11 -3.50 -21.55
C ASN A 308 -37.57 -2.07 -21.42
N ARG A 309 -37.71 -1.43 -20.25
CA ARG A 309 -37.17 -0.10 -19.98
C ARG A 309 -35.97 -0.14 -19.03
N PRO A 310 -34.93 0.68 -19.26
CA PRO A 310 -33.78 0.80 -18.34
C PRO A 310 -34.19 1.22 -16.92
N VAL A 311 -35.12 2.18 -16.80
CA VAL A 311 -35.65 2.70 -15.50
C VAL A 311 -36.28 1.65 -14.60
N ALA A 312 -36.63 0.50 -15.15
CA ALA A 312 -37.26 -0.60 -14.44
C ALA A 312 -36.39 -1.85 -14.34
N SER A 313 -35.12 -1.73 -14.71
CA SER A 313 -34.16 -2.83 -14.74
C SER A 313 -32.80 -2.45 -14.15
N GLU A 314 -32.47 -1.17 -14.08
CA GLU A 314 -31.23 -0.67 -13.49
C GLU A 314 -31.43 -0.21 -12.03
N VAL A 315 -30.48 -0.56 -11.16
CA VAL A 315 -30.46 -0.17 -9.75
C VAL A 315 -29.03 0.13 -9.34
N GLY A 316 -28.80 1.30 -8.74
CA GLY A 316 -27.54 1.66 -8.11
C GLY A 316 -27.45 1.06 -6.70
N GLY A 317 -26.39 0.33 -6.40
CA GLY A 317 -26.15 -0.25 -5.06
C GLY A 317 -24.95 0.37 -4.37
N ARG A 318 -25.06 0.69 -3.07
CA ARG A 318 -23.93 1.14 -2.25
C ARG A 318 -24.01 0.70 -0.79
N ILE A 319 -22.85 0.58 -0.15
CA ILE A 319 -22.74 0.61 1.31
C ILE A 319 -22.87 2.07 1.74
N ALA A 320 -24.01 2.44 2.31
CA ALA A 320 -24.33 3.82 2.68
C ALA A 320 -23.72 4.21 4.04
N SER A 321 -23.67 3.26 4.98
CA SER A 321 -23.03 3.41 6.28
C SER A 321 -22.45 2.08 6.76
N ALA A 322 -21.82 2.07 7.93
CA ALA A 322 -21.37 0.84 8.58
C ALA A 322 -22.49 -0.19 8.78
N THR A 323 -23.76 0.25 8.89
CA THR A 323 -24.90 -0.61 9.24
C THR A 323 -26.00 -0.61 8.18
N SER A 324 -25.77 0.00 7.00
CA SER A 324 -26.81 0.07 5.97
C SER A 324 -26.29 -0.02 4.54
N LEU A 325 -27.07 -0.72 3.72
CA LEU A 325 -27.00 -0.70 2.27
C LEU A 325 -28.12 0.16 1.71
N GLU A 326 -27.88 0.78 0.57
CA GLU A 326 -28.89 1.48 -0.21
C GLU A 326 -28.92 0.93 -1.64
N PHE A 327 -30.14 0.67 -2.10
CA PHE A 327 -30.45 0.33 -3.49
C PHE A 327 -31.36 1.40 -4.06
N ILE A 328 -30.82 2.20 -4.98
CA ILE A 328 -31.44 3.38 -5.57
C ILE A 328 -32.02 2.99 -6.93
N ARG A 329 -33.31 3.27 -7.12
CA ARG A 329 -34.00 3.17 -8.40
C ARG A 329 -34.48 4.54 -8.81
N VAL A 330 -34.26 4.89 -10.08
CA VAL A 330 -34.75 6.13 -10.68
C VAL A 330 -35.74 5.73 -11.78
N THR A 331 -37.02 6.01 -11.57
CA THR A 331 -38.09 5.65 -12.52
C THR A 331 -39.24 6.64 -12.51
N ASP A 332 -39.80 6.89 -13.69
CA ASP A 332 -41.02 7.65 -13.93
C ASP A 332 -42.28 6.76 -14.05
N GLU A 333 -42.14 5.43 -13.93
CA GLU A 333 -43.26 4.52 -14.05
C GLU A 333 -44.28 4.78 -12.94
N ALA A 334 -45.54 4.97 -13.31
CA ALA A 334 -46.62 5.17 -12.34
C ALA A 334 -46.86 3.93 -11.46
N THR A 335 -46.65 2.74 -12.02
CA THR A 335 -46.80 1.43 -11.35
C THR A 335 -45.62 0.52 -11.67
N PRO A 336 -44.44 0.79 -11.10
CA PRO A 336 -43.22 0.09 -11.47
C PRO A 336 -43.27 -1.37 -11.05
N ALA A 337 -42.86 -2.27 -11.95
CA ALA A 337 -42.69 -3.68 -11.62
C ALA A 337 -41.63 -3.86 -10.54
N THR A 338 -41.81 -4.84 -9.65
CA THR A 338 -40.86 -5.07 -8.54
C THR A 338 -39.56 -5.69 -9.04
N ILE A 339 -38.43 -5.06 -8.71
CA ILE A 339 -37.09 -5.63 -8.90
C ILE A 339 -36.72 -6.41 -7.64
N THR A 340 -36.29 -7.67 -7.80
CA THR A 340 -35.73 -8.45 -6.68
C THR A 340 -34.20 -8.35 -6.72
N ILE A 341 -33.59 -8.10 -5.58
CA ILE A 341 -32.15 -7.91 -5.42
C ILE A 341 -31.63 -8.91 -4.39
N GLN A 342 -30.64 -9.72 -4.79
CA GLN A 342 -29.87 -10.56 -3.89
C GLN A 342 -28.51 -9.90 -3.67
N TRP A 343 -28.13 -9.71 -2.41
CA TRP A 343 -26.96 -8.91 -2.05
C TRP A 343 -26.02 -9.68 -1.13
N TYR A 344 -24.75 -9.30 -1.19
CA TYR A 344 -23.64 -9.84 -0.41
C TYR A 344 -22.70 -8.71 0.00
N VAL A 345 -22.40 -8.61 1.29
CA VAL A 345 -21.39 -7.68 1.84
C VAL A 345 -20.23 -8.51 2.34
N ILE A 346 -19.06 -8.27 1.76
CA ILE A 346 -17.83 -8.97 2.09
C ILE A 346 -16.95 -7.99 2.84
N GLU A 347 -16.57 -8.32 4.07
CA GLU A 347 -15.67 -7.51 4.89
C GLU A 347 -14.41 -8.28 5.22
N TYR A 348 -13.26 -7.64 5.05
CA TYR A 348 -11.99 -8.11 5.59
C TYR A 348 -11.62 -7.31 6.83
N ASN A 349 -11.11 -7.99 7.85
CA ASN A 349 -10.58 -7.31 9.04
C ASN A 349 -9.33 -6.45 8.73
N CYS A 350 -8.55 -6.84 7.72
CA CYS A 350 -7.36 -6.15 7.25
C CYS A 350 -6.94 -6.68 5.86
N GLY A 351 -5.95 -6.04 5.22
CA GLY A 351 -5.38 -6.52 3.96
C GLY A 351 -6.14 -6.14 2.70
N VAL A 352 -7.32 -5.55 2.84
CA VAL A 352 -8.12 -4.99 1.76
C VAL A 352 -8.38 -3.51 2.05
N LYS A 353 -8.38 -2.70 0.99
CA LYS A 353 -8.87 -1.33 0.98
C LYS A 353 -9.94 -1.19 -0.08
N VAL A 354 -11.03 -0.50 0.24
CA VAL A 354 -12.12 -0.25 -0.68
C VAL A 354 -12.31 1.25 -0.85
N GLN A 355 -12.25 1.69 -2.10
CA GLN A 355 -12.65 3.03 -2.50
C GLN A 355 -13.98 2.93 -3.24
N ARG A 356 -14.87 3.90 -3.04
CA ARG A 356 -16.17 3.93 -3.70
C ARG A 356 -16.64 5.35 -3.94
N GLY A 357 -17.57 5.49 -4.87
CA GLY A 357 -18.20 6.76 -5.16
C GLY A 357 -19.28 6.65 -6.21
N THR A 358 -19.75 7.81 -6.65
CA THR A 358 -20.69 7.94 -7.76
C THR A 358 -20.13 8.88 -8.80
N VAL A 359 -20.46 8.66 -10.06
CA VAL A 359 -20.12 9.59 -11.15
C VAL A 359 -21.29 9.67 -12.13
N ALA A 360 -21.55 10.87 -12.65
CA ALA A 360 -22.51 11.06 -13.73
C ALA A 360 -21.89 10.61 -15.07
N GLN A 361 -22.66 9.96 -15.94
CA GLN A 361 -22.21 9.57 -17.29
C GLN A 361 -22.21 10.78 -18.23
N SER A 362 -21.44 11.82 -17.90
CA SER A 362 -21.45 13.12 -18.60
C SER A 362 -20.72 13.12 -19.94
N SER A 363 -19.92 12.09 -20.23
CA SER A 363 -19.12 11.95 -21.44
C SER A 363 -19.04 10.49 -21.88
N THR A 364 -18.69 10.24 -23.14
CA THR A 364 -18.50 8.87 -23.69
C THR A 364 -17.32 8.15 -23.04
N SER A 365 -16.39 8.92 -22.45
CA SER A 365 -15.34 8.44 -21.58
C SER A 365 -15.27 9.35 -20.36
N THR A 366 -15.57 8.82 -19.18
CA THR A 366 -15.58 9.55 -17.91
C THR A 366 -14.51 8.98 -16.98
N ASP A 367 -13.49 9.80 -16.69
CA ASP A 367 -12.41 9.48 -15.77
C ASP A 367 -12.80 9.84 -14.33
N VAL A 368 -12.50 8.92 -13.40
CA VAL A 368 -12.71 9.08 -11.97
C VAL A 368 -11.39 8.90 -11.26
N ALA A 369 -10.85 10.01 -10.77
CA ALA A 369 -9.65 10.00 -9.96
C ALA A 369 -9.89 9.26 -8.65
N ILE A 370 -9.01 8.31 -8.35
CA ILE A 370 -9.00 7.56 -7.09
C ILE A 370 -7.66 7.76 -6.38
N THR A 371 -7.61 7.46 -5.08
CA THR A 371 -6.32 7.30 -4.41
C THR A 371 -5.58 6.14 -5.07
N ALA A 372 -4.30 6.34 -5.37
CA ALA A 372 -3.53 5.34 -6.10
C ALA A 372 -3.53 3.98 -5.36
N VAL A 373 -3.98 2.93 -6.05
CA VAL A 373 -3.75 1.54 -5.62
C VAL A 373 -2.29 1.17 -5.85
N ALA A 374 -1.77 0.18 -5.12
CA ALA A 374 -0.38 -0.26 -5.23
C ALA A 374 -0.02 -0.73 -6.65
N SER A 375 -0.95 -1.43 -7.31
CA SER A 375 -0.82 -1.91 -8.68
C SER A 375 -2.20 -2.15 -9.28
N THR A 376 -2.32 -1.98 -10.58
CA THR A 376 -3.50 -2.40 -11.33
C THR A 376 -3.77 -3.89 -11.16
N ALA A 377 -2.76 -4.73 -11.03
CA ALA A 377 -2.91 -6.17 -10.79
C ALA A 377 -3.37 -6.53 -9.36
N GLN A 378 -3.47 -5.55 -8.46
CA GLN A 378 -3.90 -5.74 -7.07
C GLN A 378 -5.32 -5.28 -6.78
N ALA A 379 -6.02 -4.75 -7.79
CA ALA A 379 -7.36 -4.22 -7.63
C ALA A 379 -8.29 -4.59 -8.78
N PHE A 380 -9.55 -4.77 -8.47
CA PHE A 380 -10.62 -4.96 -9.44
C PHE A 380 -11.76 -3.96 -9.22
N VAL A 381 -12.52 -3.72 -10.29
CA VAL A 381 -13.61 -2.74 -10.31
C VAL A 381 -14.94 -3.45 -10.44
N THR A 382 -15.89 -3.07 -9.59
CA THR A 382 -17.31 -3.42 -9.72
C THR A 382 -18.13 -2.16 -9.79
N TRP A 383 -19.23 -2.20 -10.55
CA TRP A 383 -20.11 -1.06 -10.66
C TRP A 383 -21.57 -1.49 -10.88
N SER A 384 -22.46 -0.54 -10.65
CA SER A 384 -23.88 -0.58 -10.99
C SER A 384 -24.32 0.80 -11.45
N LYS A 385 -25.53 0.93 -11.97
CA LYS A 385 -26.01 2.16 -12.60
C LYS A 385 -27.47 2.40 -12.29
N THR A 386 -27.87 3.67 -12.28
CA THR A 386 -29.26 4.08 -12.40
C THR A 386 -29.51 4.77 -13.74
N ALA A 387 -30.65 4.45 -14.34
CA ALA A 387 -31.12 5.07 -15.57
C ALA A 387 -31.49 6.56 -15.37
N ALA A 388 -31.62 7.29 -16.47
CA ALA A 388 -32.26 8.61 -16.48
C ALA A 388 -33.77 8.41 -16.25
N SER A 389 -34.43 9.27 -15.47
CA SER A 389 -35.82 9.01 -15.04
C SER A 389 -36.83 8.80 -16.15
N ALA A 390 -36.62 9.43 -17.31
CA ALA A 390 -37.49 9.35 -18.48
C ALA A 390 -36.94 8.41 -19.57
N ASP A 391 -36.00 7.51 -19.25
CA ASP A 391 -35.46 6.60 -20.24
C ASP A 391 -36.49 5.56 -20.68
N THR A 392 -36.70 5.42 -21.99
CA THR A 392 -37.78 4.61 -22.57
C THR A 392 -37.32 3.37 -23.31
N SER A 393 -36.05 3.25 -23.66
CA SER A 393 -35.55 2.17 -24.51
C SER A 393 -34.09 1.86 -24.21
N TRP A 394 -33.71 0.59 -24.33
CA TRP A 394 -32.31 0.22 -24.28
C TRP A 394 -31.59 0.70 -25.55
N ALA A 395 -30.60 1.56 -25.39
CA ALA A 395 -29.83 2.17 -26.46
C ALA A 395 -28.36 2.37 -26.08
N ASP A 396 -27.61 3.06 -26.93
CA ASP A 396 -26.15 3.32 -26.84
C ASP A 396 -25.69 4.00 -25.54
N ASN A 397 -26.61 4.58 -24.77
CA ASN A 397 -26.34 5.22 -23.48
C ASN A 397 -26.49 4.28 -22.28
N ASP A 398 -27.05 3.09 -22.43
CA ASP A 398 -27.29 2.16 -21.32
C ASP A 398 -26.08 1.30 -20.95
N PRO A 399 -25.46 0.54 -21.89
CA PRO A 399 -24.34 -0.30 -21.56
C PRO A 399 -23.12 0.55 -21.17
N VAL A 400 -22.57 0.24 -20.01
CA VAL A 400 -21.38 0.91 -19.47
C VAL A 400 -20.27 -0.11 -19.33
N LEU A 401 -19.06 0.26 -19.72
CA LEU A 401 -17.87 -0.47 -19.36
C LEU A 401 -17.06 0.33 -18.33
N GLY A 402 -16.83 -0.25 -17.15
CA GLY A 402 -15.93 0.31 -16.13
C GLY A 402 -14.65 -0.51 -16.00
N ASP A 403 -13.49 0.16 -16.06
CA ASP A 403 -12.19 -0.48 -15.85
C ASP A 403 -11.18 0.45 -15.18
N LEU A 404 -10.18 -0.13 -14.51
CA LEU A 404 -9.06 0.59 -13.90
C LEU A 404 -7.95 0.79 -14.95
N THR A 405 -7.88 1.96 -15.55
CA THR A 405 -6.94 2.27 -16.65
C THR A 405 -5.55 2.68 -16.15
N ALA A 406 -5.46 3.19 -14.92
CA ALA A 406 -4.22 3.49 -14.23
C ALA A 406 -4.35 3.20 -12.73
N THR A 407 -3.25 3.20 -11.98
CA THR A 407 -3.30 2.97 -10.53
C THR A 407 -4.13 4.01 -9.77
N ASN A 408 -4.32 5.19 -10.34
CA ASN A 408 -5.06 6.32 -9.75
C ASN A 408 -6.32 6.72 -10.54
N ASN A 409 -6.78 5.90 -11.51
CA ASN A 409 -7.90 6.28 -12.36
C ASN A 409 -8.78 5.08 -12.74
N VAL A 410 -10.07 5.20 -12.45
CA VAL A 410 -11.13 4.34 -13.01
C VAL A 410 -11.75 5.09 -14.18
N GLN A 411 -11.95 4.43 -15.31
CA GLN A 411 -12.60 5.01 -16.48
C GLN A 411 -13.89 4.25 -16.77
N PHE A 412 -14.96 5.00 -17.01
CA PHE A 412 -16.23 4.50 -17.53
C PHE A 412 -16.39 4.90 -18.99
N ARG A 413 -16.76 3.95 -19.84
CA ARG A 413 -16.94 4.13 -21.29
C ARG A 413 -18.34 3.71 -21.72
N VAL A 414 -18.94 4.52 -22.59
CA VAL A 414 -20.26 4.34 -23.20
C VAL A 414 -20.24 4.87 -24.63
N ASP A 415 -21.13 4.39 -25.49
CA ASP A 415 -21.20 4.89 -26.86
C ASP A 415 -21.89 6.26 -26.93
N THR A 416 -22.96 6.47 -26.14
CA THR A 416 -23.61 7.78 -25.99
C THR A 416 -23.69 8.20 -24.52
N ALA A 417 -23.39 9.47 -24.23
CA ALA A 417 -23.37 9.99 -22.86
C ALA A 417 -24.69 10.65 -22.46
N THR A 418 -25.12 10.46 -21.22
CA THR A 418 -26.15 11.29 -20.59
C THR A 418 -25.86 11.47 -19.11
N SER A 419 -25.70 12.73 -18.71
CA SER A 419 -25.41 13.11 -17.31
C SER A 419 -26.54 12.77 -16.33
N ALA A 420 -27.71 12.36 -16.83
CA ALA A 420 -28.83 11.89 -16.01
C ALA A 420 -28.64 10.46 -15.50
N HIS A 421 -27.77 9.66 -16.12
CA HIS A 421 -27.34 8.37 -15.55
C HIS A 421 -26.30 8.58 -14.45
N THR A 422 -26.41 7.78 -13.39
CA THR A 422 -25.43 7.77 -12.30
C THR A 422 -24.83 6.38 -12.17
N ILE A 423 -23.50 6.31 -12.23
CA ILE A 423 -22.72 5.09 -12.04
C ILE A 423 -22.24 5.04 -10.60
N TYR A 424 -22.49 3.93 -9.93
CA TYR A 424 -22.06 3.62 -8.56
C TYR A 424 -20.91 2.64 -8.65
N TRP A 425 -19.73 3.02 -8.18
CA TRP A 425 -18.51 2.25 -8.40
C TRP A 425 -17.78 1.92 -7.11
N GLN A 426 -17.07 0.80 -7.13
CA GLN A 426 -16.16 0.37 -6.07
C GLN A 426 -14.86 -0.16 -6.68
N VAL A 427 -13.73 0.21 -6.09
CA VAL A 427 -12.40 -0.34 -6.36
C VAL A 427 -11.97 -1.10 -5.13
N VAL A 428 -11.79 -2.42 -5.29
CA VAL A 428 -11.36 -3.32 -4.21
C VAL A 428 -9.89 -3.66 -4.41
N GLU A 429 -9.04 -3.16 -3.53
CA GLU A 429 -7.59 -3.36 -3.55
C GLU A 429 -7.16 -4.34 -2.46
N PHE A 430 -6.37 -5.35 -2.81
CA PHE A 430 -5.63 -6.15 -1.83
C PHE A 430 -4.24 -5.54 -1.64
N THR A 431 -3.92 -5.18 -0.41
CA THR A 431 -2.69 -4.42 -0.10
C THR A 431 -1.42 -5.24 -0.26
N ASP A 432 -1.54 -6.57 -0.30
CA ASP A 432 -0.43 -7.50 -0.53
C ASP A 432 -0.57 -8.17 -1.91
N SER A 433 0.46 -8.00 -2.74
CA SER A 433 0.53 -8.57 -4.09
C SER A 433 0.55 -10.09 -4.11
N SER A 434 0.90 -10.77 -3.01
CA SER A 434 0.84 -12.23 -2.97
C SER A 434 -0.58 -12.78 -2.80
N MET A 435 -1.55 -11.92 -2.50
CA MET A 435 -2.93 -12.32 -2.12
C MET A 435 -3.92 -12.23 -3.26
N ILE A 436 -3.56 -11.56 -4.36
CA ILE A 436 -4.41 -11.42 -5.54
C ILE A 436 -3.55 -11.32 -6.80
N SER A 437 -4.13 -11.67 -7.94
CA SER A 437 -3.63 -11.29 -9.25
C SER A 437 -4.82 -10.96 -10.15
N VAL A 438 -4.89 -9.71 -10.62
CA VAL A 438 -5.92 -9.27 -11.55
C VAL A 438 -5.29 -9.08 -12.93
N GLN A 439 -5.84 -9.80 -13.91
CA GLN A 439 -5.54 -9.59 -15.32
C GLN A 439 -6.76 -8.94 -15.98
N ARG A 440 -6.53 -8.05 -16.95
CA ARG A 440 -7.60 -7.35 -17.66
C ARG A 440 -7.26 -7.14 -19.12
N GLY A 441 -8.30 -6.90 -19.90
CA GLY A 441 -8.15 -6.50 -21.29
C GLY A 441 -9.50 -6.19 -21.90
N THR A 442 -9.44 -5.85 -23.18
CA THR A 442 -10.63 -5.59 -23.99
C THR A 442 -10.59 -6.45 -25.24
N THR A 443 -11.76 -6.75 -25.77
CA THR A 443 -11.95 -7.39 -27.08
C THR A 443 -13.30 -6.93 -27.65
N SER A 444 -13.70 -7.49 -28.79
CA SER A 444 -14.98 -7.18 -29.44
C SER A 444 -15.57 -8.43 -30.09
N LEU A 445 -16.85 -8.35 -30.42
CA LEU A 445 -17.57 -9.36 -31.20
C LEU A 445 -18.21 -8.66 -32.40
N ALA A 446 -17.70 -8.91 -33.61
CA ALA A 446 -18.33 -8.40 -34.82
C ALA A 446 -19.72 -9.00 -35.04
N SER A 447 -20.57 -8.33 -35.84
CA SER A 447 -21.84 -8.93 -36.30
C SER A 447 -21.59 -10.30 -36.95
N GLY A 448 -22.50 -11.25 -36.73
CA GLY A 448 -22.36 -12.66 -37.12
C GLY A 448 -21.40 -13.49 -36.26
N THR A 449 -20.64 -12.89 -35.34
CA THR A 449 -19.70 -13.62 -34.48
C THR A 449 -20.32 -13.90 -33.12
N SER A 450 -20.37 -15.18 -32.72
CA SER A 450 -20.99 -15.63 -31.47
C SER A 450 -20.02 -15.83 -30.30
N SER A 451 -18.72 -15.88 -30.57
CA SER A 451 -17.70 -16.17 -29.56
C SER A 451 -16.34 -15.59 -29.92
N THR A 452 -15.63 -15.11 -28.92
CA THR A 452 -14.23 -14.73 -28.97
C THR A 452 -13.53 -15.21 -27.70
N THR A 453 -12.21 -15.29 -27.71
CA THR A 453 -11.44 -15.69 -26.53
C THR A 453 -10.25 -14.78 -26.34
N ALA A 454 -10.11 -14.25 -25.12
CA ALA A 454 -8.96 -13.47 -24.70
C ALA A 454 -7.94 -14.37 -24.01
N THR A 455 -6.67 -14.20 -24.38
CA THR A 455 -5.54 -14.92 -23.76
C THR A 455 -5.07 -14.15 -22.53
N LEU A 456 -4.96 -14.84 -21.40
CA LEU A 456 -4.36 -14.33 -20.17
C LEU A 456 -2.84 -14.26 -20.33
N GLY A 457 -2.23 -13.17 -19.87
CA GLY A 457 -0.77 -12.98 -19.90
C GLY A 457 -0.01 -13.94 -19.00
N SER A 458 -0.68 -14.52 -17.99
CA SER A 458 -0.14 -15.61 -17.18
C SER A 458 -1.23 -16.61 -16.82
N ALA A 459 -0.85 -17.88 -16.65
CA ALA A 459 -1.79 -18.93 -16.26
C ALA A 459 -2.31 -18.70 -14.83
N VAL A 460 -3.62 -18.88 -14.63
CA VAL A 460 -4.31 -18.76 -13.35
C VAL A 460 -4.79 -20.12 -12.83
N THR A 461 -5.01 -20.21 -11.52
CA THR A 461 -5.66 -21.35 -10.88
C THR A 461 -7.17 -21.23 -11.00
N THR A 462 -7.81 -22.02 -11.87
CA THR A 462 -9.26 -21.89 -12.17
C THR A 462 -10.16 -22.02 -10.94
N SER A 463 -9.80 -22.86 -9.96
CA SER A 463 -10.51 -23.03 -8.69
C SER A 463 -10.31 -21.88 -7.70
N ARG A 464 -9.64 -20.81 -8.11
CA ARG A 464 -9.39 -19.59 -7.34
C ARG A 464 -9.69 -18.32 -8.14
N THR A 465 -10.22 -18.46 -9.35
CA THR A 465 -10.40 -17.34 -10.27
C THR A 465 -11.87 -17.18 -10.65
N PHE A 466 -12.36 -15.95 -10.53
CA PHE A 466 -13.62 -15.55 -11.13
C PHE A 466 -13.39 -14.48 -12.21
N VAL A 467 -14.38 -14.27 -13.06
CA VAL A 467 -14.32 -13.31 -14.17
C VAL A 467 -15.47 -12.31 -14.04
N LEU A 468 -15.17 -11.04 -14.28
CA LEU A 468 -16.15 -9.97 -14.45
C LEU A 468 -16.08 -9.45 -15.88
N VAL A 469 -17.24 -9.16 -16.47
CA VAL A 469 -17.37 -8.66 -17.85
C VAL A 469 -18.28 -7.46 -17.88
N GLY A 470 -17.89 -6.43 -18.63
CA GLY A 470 -18.76 -5.31 -19.00
C GLY A 470 -18.71 -5.09 -20.51
N THR A 471 -19.77 -4.49 -21.05
CA THR A 471 -19.87 -4.14 -22.46
C THR A 471 -20.22 -2.66 -22.57
N ARG A 472 -19.69 -1.97 -23.59
CA ARG A 472 -20.01 -0.54 -23.80
C ARG A 472 -21.13 -0.29 -24.80
N SER A 473 -21.52 -1.31 -25.56
CA SER A 473 -22.30 -1.16 -26.78
C SER A 473 -23.45 -2.17 -26.82
N PHE A 474 -24.65 -1.69 -27.13
CA PHE A 474 -25.78 -2.47 -27.62
C PHE A 474 -26.10 -1.94 -29.02
N GLY A 475 -26.64 -2.79 -29.88
CA GLY A 475 -27.11 -2.32 -31.18
C GLY A 475 -28.50 -1.73 -31.05
N ASN A 476 -28.85 -0.83 -31.97
CA ASN A 476 -30.18 -0.24 -32.04
C ASN A 476 -31.24 -1.29 -32.46
N GLY A 477 -32.39 -1.28 -31.79
CA GLY A 477 -33.53 -2.17 -32.08
C GLY A 477 -33.81 -3.17 -30.95
N THR A 478 -34.76 -4.08 -31.17
CA THR A 478 -35.35 -4.96 -30.14
C THR A 478 -34.50 -6.18 -29.73
N ASP A 479 -33.23 -6.23 -30.14
CA ASP A 479 -32.37 -7.39 -29.98
C ASP A 479 -31.41 -7.24 -28.80
N ILE A 480 -31.93 -7.36 -27.58
CA ILE A 480 -31.09 -7.36 -26.38
C ILE A 480 -30.14 -8.58 -26.31
N GLY A 481 -30.52 -9.70 -26.92
CA GLY A 481 -29.75 -10.94 -26.90
C GLY A 481 -28.39 -10.83 -27.57
N SER A 482 -28.28 -10.01 -28.61
CA SER A 482 -27.01 -9.75 -29.31
C SER A 482 -26.02 -8.93 -28.47
N GLY A 483 -26.50 -8.16 -27.51
CA GLY A 483 -25.69 -7.33 -26.61
C GLY A 483 -25.25 -8.06 -25.35
N LEU A 484 -26.00 -9.08 -24.95
CA LEU A 484 -25.75 -9.83 -23.73
C LEU A 484 -24.61 -10.85 -23.90
N VAL A 485 -23.43 -10.48 -23.41
CA VAL A 485 -22.21 -11.29 -23.46
C VAL A 485 -21.99 -12.02 -22.14
N ARG A 486 -21.79 -13.33 -22.24
CA ARG A 486 -21.38 -14.20 -21.15
C ARG A 486 -19.86 -14.33 -21.12
N GLY A 487 -19.25 -14.10 -19.95
CA GLY A 487 -17.83 -14.41 -19.70
C GLY A 487 -17.62 -15.68 -18.90
N ARG A 488 -16.66 -16.50 -19.33
CA ARG A 488 -16.26 -17.74 -18.63
C ARG A 488 -14.76 -17.94 -18.70
N LEU A 489 -14.20 -18.46 -17.61
CA LEU A 489 -12.85 -19.01 -17.62
C LEU A 489 -12.90 -20.44 -18.16
N THR A 490 -12.43 -20.66 -19.38
CA THR A 490 -12.50 -21.98 -20.06
C THR A 490 -11.23 -22.81 -19.88
N SER A 491 -10.12 -22.16 -19.55
CA SER A 491 -8.87 -22.80 -19.14
C SER A 491 -8.08 -21.89 -18.20
N SER A 492 -6.93 -22.35 -17.71
CA SER A 492 -6.01 -21.50 -16.92
C SER A 492 -5.47 -20.30 -17.70
N THR A 493 -5.62 -20.24 -19.03
CA THR A 493 -5.04 -19.17 -19.85
C THR A 493 -6.07 -18.44 -20.72
N GLN A 494 -7.35 -18.76 -20.64
CA GLN A 494 -8.35 -18.25 -21.57
C GLN A 494 -9.65 -17.82 -20.89
N VAL A 495 -10.09 -16.61 -21.23
CA VAL A 495 -11.43 -16.10 -20.95
C VAL A 495 -12.21 -16.13 -22.25
N THR A 496 -13.24 -16.98 -22.31
CA THR A 496 -14.16 -17.03 -23.45
C THR A 496 -15.33 -16.09 -23.21
N LEU A 497 -15.61 -15.28 -24.22
CA LEU A 497 -16.67 -14.28 -24.24
C LEU A 497 -17.62 -14.64 -25.38
N ASP A 498 -18.84 -15.03 -25.02
CA ASP A 498 -19.78 -15.61 -25.98
C ASP A 498 -21.22 -15.11 -25.78
N ARG A 499 -21.99 -15.06 -26.86
CA ARG A 499 -23.38 -14.56 -26.93
C ARG A 499 -24.25 -15.51 -27.76
N SER A 500 -25.56 -15.42 -27.61
CA SER A 500 -26.50 -16.33 -28.30
C SER A 500 -27.04 -15.77 -29.61
N ALA A 501 -27.29 -14.46 -29.68
CA ALA A 501 -27.67 -13.76 -30.90
C ALA A 501 -26.48 -12.91 -31.41
N THR A 502 -26.47 -12.59 -32.71
CA THR A 502 -25.31 -11.98 -33.38
C THR A 502 -25.67 -10.91 -34.39
N SER A 503 -26.83 -10.27 -34.25
CA SER A 503 -27.38 -9.34 -35.25
C SER A 503 -26.51 -8.08 -35.43
N TYR A 504 -25.92 -7.57 -34.34
CA TYR A 504 -25.04 -6.39 -34.36
C TYR A 504 -23.66 -6.66 -33.73
N ALA A 505 -22.75 -5.70 -33.83
CA ALA A 505 -21.43 -5.79 -33.19
C ALA A 505 -21.48 -5.36 -31.72
N VAL A 506 -20.66 -5.99 -30.88
CA VAL A 506 -20.32 -5.48 -29.55
C VAL A 506 -18.89 -4.95 -29.63
N ASP A 507 -18.76 -3.63 -29.72
CA ASP A 507 -17.52 -2.94 -30.10
C ASP A 507 -16.45 -3.00 -29.01
N GLU A 508 -16.88 -3.07 -27.75
CA GLU A 508 -15.96 -3.21 -26.63
C GLU A 508 -16.55 -4.08 -25.52
N ILE A 509 -15.82 -5.14 -25.22
CA ILE A 509 -16.06 -6.08 -24.13
C ILE A 509 -14.82 -6.01 -23.23
N GLY A 510 -14.96 -5.38 -22.07
CA GLY A 510 -13.91 -5.40 -21.06
C GLY A 510 -14.06 -6.59 -20.15
N TRP A 511 -12.95 -7.25 -19.85
CA TRP A 511 -12.91 -8.40 -18.95
C TRP A 511 -11.86 -8.20 -17.87
N GLN A 512 -12.17 -8.72 -16.68
CA GLN A 512 -11.24 -8.82 -15.56
C GLN A 512 -11.23 -10.29 -15.10
N ALA A 513 -10.05 -10.92 -15.04
CA ALA A 513 -9.84 -12.22 -14.43
C ALA A 513 -9.15 -12.03 -13.07
N ILE A 514 -9.85 -12.36 -11.99
CA ILE A 514 -9.43 -12.10 -10.61
C ILE A 514 -9.02 -13.43 -9.97
N GLU A 515 -7.73 -13.70 -9.83
CA GLU A 515 -7.22 -14.86 -9.08
C GLU A 515 -6.98 -14.49 -7.61
N LEU A 516 -7.72 -15.12 -6.71
CA LEU A 516 -7.58 -14.97 -5.27
C LEU A 516 -6.53 -15.94 -4.74
N LYS A 517 -5.48 -15.42 -4.09
CA LYS A 517 -4.36 -16.20 -3.55
C LYS A 517 -4.35 -16.23 -2.01
N ASP A 518 -5.41 -15.70 -1.41
CA ASP A 518 -5.61 -15.56 0.03
C ASP A 518 -6.15 -16.81 0.74
N GLY A 519 -6.37 -17.89 -0.01
CA GLY A 519 -6.99 -19.13 0.47
C GLY A 519 -8.48 -19.24 0.17
N SER A 520 -9.06 -18.24 -0.51
CA SER A 520 -10.41 -18.34 -1.07
C SER A 520 -10.51 -19.47 -2.10
N LYS A 521 -11.71 -20.01 -2.24
CA LYS A 521 -12.05 -21.02 -3.25
C LYS A 521 -13.13 -20.49 -4.17
N VAL A 522 -13.01 -20.79 -5.45
CA VAL A 522 -13.99 -20.44 -6.47
C VAL A 522 -14.51 -21.72 -7.11
N GLN A 523 -15.83 -21.85 -7.11
CA GLN A 523 -16.54 -22.78 -7.96
C GLN A 523 -17.24 -21.99 -9.06
N SER A 524 -17.30 -22.55 -10.26
CA SER A 524 -17.91 -21.87 -11.40
C SER A 524 -18.61 -22.86 -12.31
N GLY A 525 -19.61 -22.36 -13.03
CA GLY A 525 -20.28 -23.12 -14.07
C GLY A 525 -21.21 -22.23 -14.88
N SER A 526 -22.12 -22.86 -15.61
CA SER A 526 -23.17 -22.16 -16.33
C SER A 526 -24.48 -22.92 -16.15
N LEU A 527 -25.57 -22.20 -15.91
CA LEU A 527 -26.90 -22.78 -15.80
C LEU A 527 -27.74 -22.38 -17.01
N ASN A 528 -28.12 -23.38 -17.81
CA ASN A 528 -29.04 -23.19 -18.91
C ASN A 528 -30.48 -23.28 -18.40
N LEU A 529 -31.22 -22.17 -18.53
CA LEU A 529 -32.63 -22.06 -18.23
C LEU A 529 -33.40 -22.06 -19.56
N ALA A 530 -34.11 -23.15 -19.85
CA ALA A 530 -34.93 -23.26 -21.05
C ALA A 530 -36.07 -22.22 -21.06
N SER A 531 -36.62 -21.94 -22.25
CA SER A 531 -37.83 -21.12 -22.37
C SER A 531 -38.94 -21.66 -21.45
N GLY A 532 -39.69 -20.77 -20.81
CA GLY A 532 -40.69 -21.09 -19.78
C GLY A 532 -40.13 -21.45 -18.39
N THR A 533 -38.81 -21.57 -18.22
CA THR A 533 -38.19 -21.93 -16.93
C THR A 533 -37.70 -20.70 -16.17
N ALA A 534 -38.28 -20.42 -15.01
CA ALA A 534 -37.95 -19.25 -14.19
C ALA A 534 -36.76 -19.48 -13.24
N SER A 535 -36.58 -20.71 -12.74
CA SER A 535 -35.58 -21.04 -11.74
C SER A 535 -34.92 -22.38 -12.03
N GLY A 536 -33.67 -22.53 -11.62
CA GLY A 536 -32.94 -23.79 -11.65
C GLY A 536 -31.86 -23.81 -10.58
N THR A 537 -31.25 -24.98 -10.39
CA THR A 537 -30.22 -25.17 -9.36
C THR A 537 -28.95 -25.77 -9.94
N ALA A 538 -27.81 -25.38 -9.40
CA ALA A 538 -26.52 -25.99 -9.67
C ALA A 538 -25.97 -26.63 -8.39
N SER A 539 -25.37 -27.81 -8.53
CA SER A 539 -24.72 -28.52 -7.42
C SER A 539 -23.36 -27.89 -7.13
N LEU A 540 -23.06 -27.70 -5.85
CA LEU A 540 -21.79 -27.20 -5.35
C LEU A 540 -21.10 -28.29 -4.55
N THR A 541 -19.77 -28.32 -4.62
CA THR A 541 -18.98 -28.87 -3.49
C THR A 541 -19.29 -28.03 -2.26
N ALA A 542 -19.43 -28.65 -1.09
CA ALA A 542 -19.85 -27.96 0.12
C ALA A 542 -19.05 -26.67 0.37
N VAL A 543 -19.76 -25.54 0.51
CA VAL A 543 -19.23 -24.23 0.90
C VAL A 543 -19.77 -23.81 2.24
N ASP A 544 -19.00 -23.02 2.97
CA ASP A 544 -19.45 -22.32 4.17
C ASP A 544 -20.30 -21.11 3.78
N ALA A 545 -21.62 -21.20 4.00
CA ALA A 545 -22.57 -20.14 3.65
C ALA A 545 -22.27 -18.80 4.35
N SER A 546 -21.60 -18.80 5.52
CA SER A 546 -21.21 -17.57 6.23
C SER A 546 -20.04 -16.82 5.56
N ARG A 547 -19.42 -17.45 4.55
CA ARG A 547 -18.28 -16.93 3.80
C ARG A 547 -18.46 -17.07 2.29
N ALA A 548 -19.62 -17.51 1.82
CA ALA A 548 -19.88 -17.74 0.41
C ALA A 548 -20.69 -16.61 -0.23
N THR A 549 -20.33 -16.23 -1.44
CA THR A 549 -21.09 -15.30 -2.28
C THR A 549 -21.35 -15.89 -3.64
N ALA A 550 -22.51 -15.62 -4.24
CA ALA A 550 -22.84 -16.07 -5.58
C ALA A 550 -23.20 -14.89 -6.49
N PHE A 551 -22.65 -14.90 -7.70
CA PHE A 551 -22.86 -13.85 -8.70
C PHE A 551 -22.57 -14.36 -10.12
N ALA A 552 -23.04 -13.62 -11.12
CA ALA A 552 -22.77 -13.88 -12.53
C ALA A 552 -21.60 -13.02 -13.04
N ALA A 553 -21.03 -13.37 -14.19
CA ALA A 553 -19.90 -12.64 -14.76
C ALA A 553 -20.27 -11.23 -15.24
N GLY A 554 -21.44 -11.07 -15.85
CA GLY A 554 -21.83 -9.86 -16.55
C GLY A 554 -22.27 -8.74 -15.62
N GLN A 555 -21.75 -7.53 -15.86
CA GLN A 555 -22.12 -6.28 -15.21
C GLN A 555 -23.03 -5.48 -16.15
N THR A 556 -24.34 -5.61 -16.00
CA THR A 556 -25.34 -5.08 -16.96
C THR A 556 -26.19 -3.96 -16.34
N GLY A 557 -25.56 -3.02 -15.61
CA GLY A 557 -26.26 -1.94 -14.90
C GLY A 557 -26.83 -2.34 -13.53
N GLY A 558 -27.34 -3.57 -13.39
CA GLY A 558 -27.92 -4.13 -12.17
C GLY A 558 -26.98 -4.91 -11.24
N GLY A 559 -25.67 -4.66 -11.32
CA GLY A 559 -24.64 -5.44 -10.62
C GLY A 559 -24.20 -6.68 -11.42
N GLN A 560 -23.75 -7.72 -10.73
CA GLN A 560 -23.15 -8.93 -11.31
C GLN A 560 -24.20 -10.02 -11.59
N ASN A 561 -25.12 -9.75 -12.53
CA ASN A 561 -26.31 -10.58 -12.82
C ASN A 561 -26.42 -11.07 -14.27
N GLY A 562 -25.51 -10.66 -15.16
CA GLY A 562 -25.62 -10.89 -16.60
C GLY A 562 -25.14 -12.26 -17.09
N GLY A 563 -25.94 -12.87 -17.95
CA GLY A 563 -25.58 -14.00 -18.82
C GLY A 563 -25.84 -13.69 -20.29
N ARG A 564 -26.24 -14.70 -21.07
CA ARG A 564 -26.63 -14.56 -22.48
C ARG A 564 -28.01 -15.15 -22.74
N THR A 565 -28.70 -14.68 -23.77
CA THR A 565 -30.04 -15.15 -24.17
C THR A 565 -30.20 -15.08 -25.68
N SER A 566 -30.97 -15.99 -26.25
CA SER A 566 -31.35 -15.94 -27.68
C SER A 566 -32.55 -15.02 -27.95
N TYR A 567 -32.95 -14.20 -26.97
CA TYR A 567 -34.12 -13.33 -27.07
C TYR A 567 -33.82 -12.10 -27.92
N THR A 568 -34.55 -11.93 -29.02
CA THR A 568 -34.35 -10.84 -29.98
C THR A 568 -35.64 -10.06 -30.30
N ALA A 569 -36.73 -10.35 -29.58
CA ALA A 569 -38.07 -9.88 -29.93
C ALA A 569 -38.45 -8.56 -29.24
N ASP A 570 -37.78 -8.22 -28.13
CA ASP A 570 -37.98 -6.98 -27.36
C ASP A 570 -36.74 -6.76 -26.47
N ASP A 571 -36.61 -5.57 -25.90
CA ASP A 571 -35.45 -5.17 -25.11
C ASP A 571 -35.56 -5.55 -23.63
N ILE A 572 -35.95 -6.80 -23.36
CA ILE A 572 -36.14 -7.29 -22.00
C ILE A 572 -34.84 -7.91 -21.48
N LEU A 573 -33.99 -7.10 -20.86
CA LEU A 573 -32.74 -7.54 -20.21
C LEU A 573 -32.97 -8.68 -19.19
N GLY A 574 -34.16 -8.69 -18.57
CA GLY A 574 -34.64 -9.69 -17.61
C GLY A 574 -34.63 -11.15 -18.08
N VAL A 575 -34.59 -11.40 -19.38
CA VAL A 575 -34.52 -12.77 -19.92
C VAL A 575 -33.16 -13.41 -19.64
N GLY A 576 -32.08 -12.61 -19.78
CA GLY A 576 -30.69 -13.03 -19.65
C GLY A 576 -30.01 -12.61 -18.35
N THR A 577 -30.76 -12.03 -17.41
CA THR A 577 -30.27 -11.64 -16.08
C THR A 577 -30.99 -12.40 -14.97
N ALA A 578 -30.32 -12.64 -13.84
CA ALA A 578 -30.88 -13.44 -12.76
C ALA A 578 -30.34 -13.04 -11.38
N THR A 579 -31.08 -13.39 -10.33
CA THR A 579 -30.53 -13.46 -8.97
C THR A 579 -29.89 -14.82 -8.72
N LEU A 580 -28.81 -14.83 -7.95
CA LEU A 580 -28.00 -16.01 -7.62
C LEU A 580 -27.85 -16.10 -6.11
N ALA A 581 -28.40 -17.15 -5.50
CA ALA A 581 -28.43 -17.36 -4.06
C ALA A 581 -27.84 -18.72 -3.68
N VAL A 582 -26.89 -18.74 -2.73
CA VAL A 582 -26.46 -19.98 -2.06
C VAL A 582 -27.56 -20.39 -1.09
N THR A 583 -28.41 -21.34 -1.48
CA THR A 583 -29.59 -21.75 -0.71
C THR A 583 -29.29 -22.86 0.29
N SER A 584 -28.20 -23.61 0.07
CA SER A 584 -27.60 -24.52 1.04
C SER A 584 -26.09 -24.61 0.82
N SER A 585 -25.36 -25.28 1.72
CA SER A 585 -23.92 -25.48 1.55
C SER A 585 -23.55 -26.19 0.24
N THR A 586 -24.46 -26.93 -0.39
CA THR A 586 -24.20 -27.69 -1.62
C THR A 586 -25.05 -27.25 -2.81
N GLN A 587 -25.81 -26.16 -2.71
CA GLN A 587 -26.74 -25.75 -3.76
C GLN A 587 -26.73 -24.25 -4.02
N LEU A 588 -26.59 -23.91 -5.30
CA LEU A 588 -26.82 -22.58 -5.84
C LEU A 588 -28.18 -22.57 -6.53
N THR A 589 -29.03 -21.60 -6.23
CA THR A 589 -30.27 -21.33 -6.96
C THR A 589 -30.10 -20.09 -7.82
N VAL A 590 -30.45 -20.20 -9.10
CA VAL A 590 -30.46 -19.08 -10.06
C VAL A 590 -31.89 -18.84 -10.50
N THR A 591 -32.37 -17.61 -10.42
CA THR A 591 -33.76 -17.28 -10.78
C THR A 591 -33.85 -15.99 -11.58
N ARG A 592 -34.56 -16.05 -12.70
CA ARG A 592 -34.86 -14.91 -13.59
C ARG A 592 -36.33 -14.54 -13.52
N ALA A 593 -36.66 -13.30 -13.90
CA ALA A 593 -38.03 -12.80 -13.85
C ALA A 593 -38.76 -12.85 -15.20
N ASN A 594 -38.04 -13.05 -16.31
CA ASN A 594 -38.64 -13.28 -17.63
C ASN A 594 -38.18 -14.61 -18.22
N THR A 595 -39.10 -15.39 -18.78
CA THR A 595 -38.86 -16.74 -19.31
C THR A 595 -39.13 -16.87 -20.81
N SER A 596 -39.29 -15.77 -21.55
CA SER A 596 -39.71 -15.76 -22.96
C SER A 596 -38.74 -16.45 -23.92
N ALA A 597 -37.47 -16.64 -23.54
CA ALA A 597 -36.50 -17.42 -24.31
C ALA A 597 -35.57 -18.23 -23.40
N ALA A 598 -34.70 -19.04 -24.01
CA ALA A 598 -33.64 -19.70 -23.29
C ALA A 598 -32.56 -18.69 -22.85
N ALA A 599 -32.05 -18.86 -21.64
CA ALA A 599 -30.91 -18.09 -21.14
C ALA A 599 -29.85 -19.01 -20.55
N ASP A 600 -28.62 -18.55 -20.58
CA ASP A 600 -27.47 -19.28 -20.08
C ASP A 600 -26.69 -18.34 -19.15
N ILE A 601 -26.84 -18.57 -17.84
CA ILE A 601 -26.32 -17.70 -16.79
C ILE A 601 -24.99 -18.28 -16.28
N PRO A 602 -23.84 -17.63 -16.54
CA PRO A 602 -22.59 -18.02 -15.90
C PRO A 602 -22.72 -17.75 -14.40
N TRP A 603 -22.14 -18.61 -13.58
CA TRP A 603 -22.14 -18.40 -12.15
C TRP A 603 -20.77 -18.65 -11.56
N PHE A 604 -20.45 -17.85 -10.55
CA PHE A 604 -19.33 -18.02 -9.66
C PHE A 604 -19.85 -18.07 -8.23
N VAL A 605 -19.39 -19.07 -7.47
CA VAL A 605 -19.53 -19.11 -6.01
C VAL A 605 -18.13 -18.97 -5.43
N VAL A 606 -17.90 -17.86 -4.72
CA VAL A 606 -16.65 -17.58 -4.04
C VAL A 606 -16.85 -17.84 -2.56
N GLU A 607 -16.12 -18.81 -2.02
CA GLU A 607 -15.95 -18.98 -0.57
C GLU A 607 -14.70 -18.20 -0.14
N TRP A 608 -14.90 -17.07 0.53
CA TRP A 608 -13.85 -16.14 0.89
C TRP A 608 -13.02 -16.67 2.08
N GLY A 609 -11.68 -16.72 1.93
CA GLY A 609 -10.73 -17.24 2.93
C GLY A 609 -10.97 -18.70 3.37
N ARG A 610 -10.32 -19.24 4.40
CA ARG A 610 -9.16 -20.15 4.21
C ARG A 610 -9.55 -21.64 4.08
N PRO A 611 -8.60 -22.49 3.60
CA PRO A 611 -8.01 -23.48 4.50
C PRO A 611 -6.48 -23.36 4.62
N THR A 612 -5.95 -23.37 5.85
CA THR A 612 -4.61 -23.93 6.12
C THR A 612 -4.71 -25.46 6.07
N SER A 613 -3.70 -26.13 5.52
CA SER A 613 -3.66 -27.58 5.25
C SER A 613 -4.26 -28.49 6.33
N THR A 614 -5.11 -29.41 5.86
CA THR A 614 -5.27 -30.81 6.29
C THR A 614 -4.26 -31.32 7.34
N SER A 615 -4.72 -31.48 8.59
CA SER A 615 -4.17 -32.48 9.52
C SER A 615 -5.24 -33.16 10.39
N ASP A 616 -6.54 -32.95 10.16
CA ASP A 616 -7.62 -33.63 10.90
C ASP A 616 -8.05 -34.97 10.28
N ALA A 617 -7.11 -35.72 9.70
CA ALA A 617 -7.34 -37.08 9.26
C ALA A 617 -6.13 -37.98 9.57
N ARG A 618 -5.91 -38.25 10.85
CA ARG A 618 -5.67 -39.59 11.42
C ARG A 618 -5.44 -39.53 12.91
#